data_AF-A0A9Q9ME45-F1
#
_entry.id   AF-A0A9Q9ME45-F1
#
_cell.length_a   1.000
_cell.length_b   1.000
_cell.length_c   1.000
_cell.angle_alpha   90.00
_cell.angle_beta   90.00
_cell.angle_gamma   90.00
#
_symmetry.space_group_name_H-M   'P 1'
#
loop_
_entity.id
_entity.type
_entity.pdbx_description
1 polymer ?
#
loop_
_entity_poly.entity_id
_entity_poly.type
_entity_poly.pdbx_seq_one_letter_code
_entity_poly.pdbx_strand_id
1 'polypeptide(L)' 'MPILFRKAMRFGPLVLNFTPKGLSSWGLKIGRWSWNSKTRAHRYDLPGPFSWRSRGRRGGS' A
#
# COMPACT_ATOMS: atom_id res chain seq x y z
N MET A 1 -18.56 22.11 -7.04
CA MET A 1 -17.18 21.62 -6.88
C MET A 1 -17.21 20.37 -6.01
N PRO A 2 -16.80 19.17 -6.48
CA PRO A 2 -16.80 18.00 -5.62
C PRO A 2 -15.70 18.17 -4.57
N ILE A 3 -16.10 18.32 -3.31
CA ILE A 3 -15.18 18.37 -2.17
C ILE A 3 -14.55 16.99 -2.06
N LEU A 4 -13.32 16.84 -2.55
CA LEU A 4 -12.55 15.61 -2.43
C LEU A 4 -12.09 15.48 -0.97
N PHE A 5 -12.99 15.01 -0.11
CA PHE A 5 -12.68 14.69 1.29
C PHE A 5 -11.74 13.48 1.33
N ARG A 6 -10.43 13.73 1.19
CA ARG A 6 -9.39 12.71 1.31
C ARG A 6 -8.75 12.81 2.68
N LYS A 7 -9.03 11.85 3.55
CA LYS A 7 -8.39 11.73 4.86
C LYS A 7 -7.38 10.59 4.82
N ALA A 8 -6.11 10.90 5.04
CA ALA A 8 -5.07 9.90 5.22
C ALA A 8 -4.74 9.78 6.71
N MET A 9 -4.96 8.60 7.28
CA MET A 9 -4.66 8.31 8.68
C MET A 9 -3.44 7.40 8.75
N ARG A 10 -2.40 7.85 9.45
CA ARG A 10 -1.15 7.11 9.63
C ARG A 10 -1.06 6.63 11.08
N PHE A 11 -1.06 5.33 11.28
CA PHE A 11 -0.84 4.67 12.56
C PHE A 11 0.42 3.82 12.48
N GLY A 12 1.56 4.46 12.77
CA GLY A 12 2.88 3.82 12.69
C GLY A 12 3.13 3.22 11.31
N PRO A 13 3.29 1.88 11.19
CA PRO A 13 3.47 1.22 9.90
C PRO A 13 2.21 1.24 9.03
N LEU A 14 1.02 1.42 9.61
CA LEU A 14 -0.25 1.37 8.88
C LEU A 14 -0.64 2.74 8.33
N VAL A 15 -1.07 2.77 7.07
CA VAL A 15 -1.60 3.95 6.38
C VAL A 15 -2.96 3.61 5.82
N LEU A 16 -4.00 4.30 6.28
CA LEU A 16 -5.38 4.17 5.82
C LEU A 16 -5.76 5.41 5.02
N ASN A 17 -6.28 5.24 3.82
CA ASN A 17 -6.78 6.32 2.97
C ASN A 17 -8.30 6.21 2.87
N PHE A 18 -9.00 7.21 3.38
CA PHE A 18 -10.44 7.35 3.33
C PHE A 18 -10.81 8.43 2.31
N THR A 19 -11.79 8.13 1.47
CA THR A 19 -12.39 9.06 0.50
C THR A 19 -13.89 9.18 0.79
N PRO A 20 -14.65 10.05 0.10
CA PRO A 20 -16.08 10.23 0.36
C PRO A 20 -16.92 8.95 0.17
N LYS A 21 -16.40 7.94 -0.56
CA LYS A 21 -17.03 6.63 -0.76
C LYS A 21 -16.64 5.58 0.29
N GLY A 22 -15.78 5.90 1.26
CA GLY A 22 -15.30 4.97 2.30
C GLY A 22 -13.78 4.71 2.27
N LEU A 23 -13.35 3.59 2.85
CA LEU A 23 -11.94 3.16 2.84
C LEU A 23 -11.51 2.83 1.41
N SER A 24 -10.71 3.70 0.80
CA SER A 24 -10.32 3.56 -0.60
C SER A 24 -9.07 2.70 -0.76
N SER A 25 -8.12 2.80 0.16
CA SER A 25 -6.90 2.01 0.13
C SER A 25 -6.17 2.04 1.45
N TRP A 26 -5.47 0.97 1.76
CA TRP A 26 -4.60 0.93 2.93
C TRP A 26 -3.27 0.26 2.60
N GLY A 27 -2.25 0.57 3.39
CA GLY A 27 -0.94 -0.04 3.28
C GLY A 27 -0.29 -0.21 4.65
N LEU A 28 0.62 -1.15 4.75
CA LEU A 28 1.40 -1.47 5.94
C LEU A 28 2.87 -1.37 5.57
N LYS A 29 3.71 -0.72 6.37
CA LYS A 29 5.14 -0.57 6.15
C LYS A 29 5.88 -0.89 7.44
N ILE A 30 6.40 -2.10 7.54
CA ILE A 30 7.15 -2.58 8.70
C ILE A 30 8.61 -2.76 8.29
N GLY A 31 9.48 -1.85 8.72
CA GLY A 31 10.92 -1.89 8.42
C GLY A 31 11.20 -1.93 6.91
N ARG A 32 11.81 -3.04 6.47
CA ARG A 32 12.15 -3.32 5.06
C ARG A 32 11.00 -3.94 4.26
N TRP A 33 9.88 -4.26 4.92
CA TRP A 33 8.70 -4.84 4.30
C TRP A 33 7.60 -3.78 4.15
N SER A 34 6.95 -3.74 2.98
CA SER A 34 5.76 -2.94 2.76
C SER A 34 4.71 -3.71 1.96
N TRP A 35 3.46 -3.49 2.34
CA TRP A 35 2.27 -4.07 1.75
C TRP A 35 1.33 -2.94 1.36
N ASN A 36 0.76 -3.00 0.16
CA ASN A 36 -0.27 -2.06 -0.25
C ASN A 36 -1.49 -2.82 -0.75
N SER A 37 -2.64 -2.60 -0.11
CA SER A 37 -3.89 -3.26 -0.45
C SER A 37 -4.43 -2.83 -1.81
N LYS A 38 -4.09 -1.63 -2.30
CA LYS A 38 -4.53 -1.13 -3.62
C LYS A 38 -3.89 -1.92 -4.75
N THR A 39 -2.59 -2.20 -4.62
CA THR A 39 -1.81 -2.91 -5.64
C THR A 39 -1.66 -4.40 -5.33
N ARG A 40 -2.15 -4.85 -4.17
CA ARG A 40 -1.90 -6.20 -3.59
C ARG A 40 -0.43 -6.60 -3.75
N ALA A 41 0.46 -5.61 -3.60
CA ALA A 41 1.88 -5.77 -3.87
C ALA A 41 2.64 -5.81 -2.56
N HIS A 42 3.58 -6.73 -2.47
CA HIS A 42 4.45 -6.92 -1.30
C HIS A 42 5.85 -6.59 -1.74
N ARG A 43 6.46 -5.65 -1.06
CA ARG A 43 7.86 -5.29 -1.28
C ARG A 43 8.62 -5.66 -0.03
N TYR A 44 9.68 -6.42 -0.21
CA TYR A 44 10.63 -6.77 0.81
C TYR A 44 12.00 -6.30 0.31
N ASP A 45 12.52 -5.24 0.90
CA ASP A 45 13.87 -4.77 0.61
C ASP A 45 14.83 -5.74 1.32
N LEU A 46 15.57 -6.56 0.58
CA LEU A 46 16.57 -7.45 1.15
C LEU A 46 17.84 -6.64 1.46
N PRO A 47 18.65 -7.00 2.47
CA PRO A 47 19.97 -6.40 2.68
C PRO A 47 20.82 -6.54 1.40
N GLY A 48 21.24 -5.41 0.82
CA GLY A 48 21.92 -5.33 -0.48
C GLY A 48 21.12 -4.57 -1.55
N PRO A 49 21.53 -4.60 -2.84
CA PRO A 49 20.83 -3.94 -3.95
C PRO A 49 19.55 -4.67 -4.39
N PHE A 50 19.20 -5.78 -3.73
CA PHE A 50 18.07 -6.61 -4.10
C PHE A 50 16.80 -6.17 -3.38
N SER A 51 15.78 -5.81 -4.16
CA SER A 51 14.42 -5.59 -3.66
C SER A 51 13.50 -6.66 -4.23
N TRP A 52 12.91 -7.48 -3.39
CA TRP A 52 11.91 -8.45 -3.81
C TRP A 52 10.54 -7.77 -3.84
N ARG A 53 9.92 -7.71 -5.02
CA ARG A 53 8.57 -7.16 -5.20
C ARG A 53 7.64 -8.24 -5.74
N SER A 54 6.83 -8.82 -4.86
CA SER A 54 5.70 -9.65 -5.28
C SER A 54 4.61 -8.75 -5.84
N ARG A 55 4.43 -8.76 -7.16
CA ARG A 55 3.30 -8.11 -7.84
C ARG A 55 2.10 -9.04 -7.68
N GLY A 56 1.09 -8.60 -6.93
CA GLY A 56 -0.20 -9.28 -6.89
C GLY A 56 -0.75 -9.44 -8.30
N ARG A 57 -0.83 -10.70 -8.75
CA ARG A 57 -1.33 -11.21 -10.04
C ARG A 57 -2.02 -10.18 -10.96
N ARG A 58 -1.30 -9.81 -12.02
CA ARG A 58 -1.86 -9.77 -13.38
C ARG A 58 -0.87 -10.49 -14.31
N GLY A 59 -1.31 -11.64 -14.83
CA GLY A 59 -0.79 -12.28 -16.03
C GLY A 59 0.36 -13.27 -15.81
N GLY A 60 0.08 -14.55 -16.05
CA GLY A 60 1.05 -15.63 -16.14
C GLY A 60 0.40 -16.89 -16.71
N SER A 61 0.06 -16.79 -18.01
CA SER A 61 -0.40 -17.82 -18.97
C SER A 61 -1.78 -18.45 -18.80
#